data_AF-A0A661WNR5-F1
#
_entry.id   AF-A0A661WNR5-F1
#
_cell.length_a   1.000
_cell.length_b   1.000
_cell.length_c   1.000
_cell.angle_alpha   90.00
_cell.angle_beta   90.00
_cell.angle_gamma   90.00
#
_symmetry.space_group_name_H-M   'P 1'
#
loop_
_entity.id
_entity.type
_entity.pdbx_description
1 polymer ?
#
loop_
_entity_poly.entity_id
_entity_poly.type
_entity_poly.pdbx_seq_one_letter_code
_entity_poly.pdbx_strand_id
1 'polypeptide(L)'
;MKKLLVTSIVSLLIFLVCPKIFSKTHYVSPFGGNVSPYTNWATAANTIEDAKSVATSWGSVIIVTNGTYSPGLFQFIGGKVLLQSVNGPEVTIIDGLGSNRCVQLERTYSVIDGFTLTNGATITRGGGAFIKDRGMVKNCIIVDNIAKGMQDELDGGGGVHLQYTSGSYPGGMVSN
;
A
#
# COMPACT_ATOMS: atom_id res chain seq x y z
N MET A 1 -49.29 14.18 -16.69
CA MET A 1 -48.11 15.05 -16.95
C MET A 1 -47.35 15.49 -15.69
N LYS A 2 -47.95 15.64 -14.50
CA LYS A 2 -47.24 16.06 -13.27
C LYS A 2 -46.36 14.98 -12.60
N LYS A 3 -46.68 13.68 -12.77
CA LYS A 3 -45.92 12.55 -12.18
C LYS A 3 -44.57 12.26 -12.86
N LEU A 4 -44.41 12.64 -14.14
CA LEU A 4 -43.16 12.44 -14.89
C LEU A 4 -42.10 13.52 -14.60
N LEU A 5 -42.53 14.70 -14.15
CA LEU A 5 -41.62 15.82 -13.86
C LEU A 5 -40.88 15.62 -12.52
N VAL A 6 -41.55 15.04 -11.53
CA VAL A 6 -40.99 14.81 -10.18
C VAL A 6 -39.93 13.69 -10.19
N THR A 7 -40.14 12.63 -10.96
CA THR A 7 -39.15 11.54 -11.10
C THR A 7 -37.88 11.97 -11.84
N SER A 8 -38.01 12.86 -12.84
CA SER A 8 -36.87 13.42 -13.58
C SER A 8 -36.00 14.34 -12.71
N ILE A 9 -36.61 15.17 -11.85
CA ILE A 9 -35.89 16.06 -10.94
C ILE A 9 -35.16 15.27 -9.83
N VAL A 10 -35.76 14.21 -9.29
CA VAL A 10 -35.13 13.35 -8.29
C VAL A 10 -33.94 12.56 -8.87
N SER A 11 -34.02 12.13 -10.14
CA SER A 11 -32.92 11.45 -10.82
C SER A 11 -31.75 12.40 -11.17
N LEU A 12 -32.06 13.66 -11.49
CA LEU A 12 -31.06 14.69 -11.78
C LEU A 12 -30.35 15.22 -10.51
N LEU A 13 -31.05 15.23 -9.36
CA LEU A 13 -30.46 15.58 -8.06
C LEU A 13 -29.53 14.49 -7.49
N ILE A 14 -29.73 13.22 -7.83
CA ILE A 14 -28.87 12.10 -7.39
C ILE A 14 -27.54 12.05 -8.18
N PHE A 15 -27.50 12.59 -9.40
CA PHE A 15 -26.26 12.71 -10.19
C PHE A 15 -25.38 13.91 -9.78
N LEU A 16 -25.93 14.91 -9.08
CA LEU A 16 -25.20 16.13 -8.70
C LEU A 16 -24.40 16.03 -7.39
N VAL A 17 -24.50 14.91 -6.68
CA VAL A 17 -23.64 14.60 -5.53
C VAL A 17 -23.02 13.23 -5.76
N CYS A 18 -22.20 13.11 -6.81
CA CYS A 18 -21.07 12.21 -6.72
C CYS A 18 -20.07 12.94 -5.82
N PRO A 19 -19.92 12.59 -4.52
CA PRO A 19 -18.83 13.15 -3.75
C PRO A 19 -17.55 12.78 -4.52
N LYS A 20 -16.90 13.79 -5.12
CA LYS A 20 -15.51 13.63 -5.54
C LYS A 20 -14.78 13.37 -4.24
N ILE A 21 -14.54 12.10 -3.94
CA ILE A 21 -13.60 11.70 -2.90
C ILE A 21 -12.27 12.24 -3.42
N PHE A 22 -11.90 13.44 -2.98
CA PHE A 22 -10.57 13.96 -3.21
C PHE A 22 -9.64 13.06 -2.40
N SER A 23 -9.01 12.13 -3.11
CA SER A 23 -7.88 11.42 -2.56
C SER A 23 -6.82 12.44 -2.14
N LYS A 24 -6.37 12.37 -0.89
CA LYS A 24 -5.27 13.19 -0.41
C LYS A 24 -3.96 12.58 -0.87
N THR A 25 -3.09 13.43 -1.41
CA THR A 25 -1.73 13.05 -1.81
C THR A 25 -0.74 13.53 -0.75
N HIS A 26 0.11 12.60 -0.31
CA HIS A 26 1.19 12.83 0.66
C HIS A 26 2.52 12.45 0.01
N TYR A 27 3.57 13.23 0.28
CA TYR A 27 4.88 13.06 -0.31
C TYR A 27 5.88 12.55 0.73
N VAL A 28 6.78 11.67 0.31
CA VAL A 28 7.84 11.10 1.15
C VAL A 28 9.20 11.30 0.48
N SER A 29 10.12 11.91 1.20
CA SER A 29 11.51 12.13 0.79
C SER A 29 12.44 12.11 2.02
N PRO A 30 13.57 11.38 1.99
CA PRO A 30 14.56 11.42 3.07
C PRO A 30 15.08 12.83 3.36
N PHE A 31 14.96 13.75 2.40
CA PHE A 31 15.40 15.14 2.48
C PHE A 31 14.23 16.16 2.53
N GLY A 32 12.99 15.69 2.74
CA GLY A 32 11.82 16.57 2.89
C GLY A 32 11.86 17.38 4.19
N GLY A 33 11.10 18.48 4.24
CA GLY A 33 11.02 19.34 5.44
C GLY A 33 10.25 18.74 6.62
N ASN A 34 9.63 17.57 6.45
CA ASN A 34 8.86 16.85 7.46
C ASN A 34 7.73 17.67 8.09
N VAL A 35 6.97 18.39 7.26
CA VAL A 35 5.87 19.25 7.72
C VAL A 35 4.54 18.65 7.31
N SER A 36 3.81 18.10 8.28
CA SER A 36 2.45 17.59 8.07
C SER A 36 1.53 18.68 7.48
N PRO A 37 0.66 18.39 6.49
CA PRO A 37 0.27 17.06 6.03
C PRO A 37 1.07 16.56 4.81
N TYR A 38 2.33 16.99 4.62
CA TYR A 38 3.24 16.47 3.60
C TYR A 38 2.71 16.60 2.17
N THR A 39 2.10 17.73 1.84
CA THR A 39 1.33 17.91 0.59
C THR A 39 2.16 18.28 -0.64
N ASN A 40 3.48 18.41 -0.49
CA ASN A 40 4.43 18.68 -1.57
C ASN A 40 5.83 18.23 -1.17
N TRP A 41 6.78 18.29 -2.12
CA TRP A 41 8.17 17.86 -1.88
C TRP A 41 8.91 18.67 -0.81
N ALA A 42 8.67 19.98 -0.72
CA ALA A 42 9.33 20.81 0.29
C ALA A 42 8.87 20.46 1.71
N THR A 43 7.60 20.06 1.88
CA THR A 43 7.04 19.63 3.15
C THR A 43 7.02 18.11 3.33
N ALA A 44 7.58 17.32 2.42
CA ALA A 44 7.48 15.87 2.40
C ALA A 44 7.91 15.22 3.72
N ALA A 45 7.25 14.13 4.08
CA ALA A 45 7.60 13.31 5.23
C ALA A 45 8.97 12.67 5.04
N ASN A 46 9.76 12.52 6.10
CA ASN A 46 11.05 11.82 5.99
C ASN A 46 10.89 10.30 5.92
N THR A 47 9.78 9.77 6.42
CA THR A 47 9.51 8.34 6.44
C THR A 47 8.16 8.00 5.80
N ILE A 48 8.03 6.77 5.33
CA ILE A 48 6.76 6.25 4.81
C ILE A 48 5.73 6.13 5.95
N GLU A 49 6.15 5.79 7.17
CA GLU A 49 5.26 5.69 8.35
C GLU A 49 4.62 7.04 8.69
N ASP A 50 5.38 8.14 8.63
CA ASP A 50 4.87 9.48 8.90
C ASP A 50 3.77 9.86 7.90
N ALA A 51 4.00 9.66 6.60
CA ALA A 51 2.97 9.91 5.57
C ALA A 51 1.77 8.96 5.71
N LYS A 52 2.01 7.69 6.03
CA LYS A 52 0.95 6.70 6.26
C LYS A 52 0.04 7.08 7.42
N SER A 53 0.61 7.65 8.50
CA SER A 53 -0.14 8.05 9.70
C SER A 53 -1.20 9.13 9.42
N VAL A 54 -0.99 9.97 8.40
CA VAL A 54 -1.92 11.04 8.00
C VAL A 54 -2.78 10.70 6.78
N ALA A 55 -2.43 9.65 6.03
CA ALA A 55 -3.14 9.15 4.85
C ALA A 55 -4.42 8.36 5.21
N THR A 56 -5.29 8.94 6.03
CA THR A 56 -6.46 8.28 6.63
C THR A 56 -7.68 8.21 5.70
N SER A 57 -7.67 8.98 4.61
CA SER A 57 -8.81 9.04 3.67
C SER A 57 -8.81 7.83 2.74
N TRP A 58 -9.99 7.32 2.42
CA TRP A 58 -10.12 6.23 1.46
C TRP A 58 -9.61 6.67 0.08
N GLY A 59 -8.70 5.89 -0.50
CA GLY A 59 -8.07 6.19 -1.78
C GLY A 59 -6.85 7.10 -1.69
N SER A 60 -6.34 7.46 -0.50
CA SER A 60 -5.15 8.31 -0.33
C SER A 60 -3.96 7.80 -1.13
N VAL A 61 -3.12 8.72 -1.59
CA VAL A 61 -1.91 8.43 -2.36
C VAL A 61 -0.70 8.87 -1.55
N ILE A 62 0.30 8.00 -1.43
CA ILE A 62 1.61 8.30 -0.85
C ILE A 62 2.63 8.17 -1.97
N ILE A 63 3.19 9.30 -2.40
CA ILE A 63 4.20 9.39 -3.47
C ILE A 63 5.58 9.43 -2.82
N VAL A 64 6.44 8.49 -3.23
CA VAL A 64 7.75 8.26 -2.60
C VAL A 64 8.85 8.48 -3.63
N THR A 65 9.80 9.38 -3.33
CA THR A 65 10.96 9.61 -4.21
C THR A 65 12.03 8.53 -4.03
N ASN A 66 13.19 8.72 -4.67
CA ASN A 66 14.32 7.80 -4.62
C ASN A 66 14.90 7.72 -3.21
N GLY A 67 15.36 6.52 -2.84
CA GLY A 67 16.01 6.28 -1.56
C GLY A 67 15.71 4.89 -1.00
N THR A 68 16.35 4.59 0.12
CA THR A 68 16.13 3.37 0.91
C THR A 68 15.30 3.71 2.14
N TYR A 69 14.19 3.01 2.31
CA TYR A 69 13.22 3.20 3.37
C TYR A 69 13.20 1.97 4.28
N SER A 70 13.75 2.15 5.47
CA SER A 70 13.90 1.13 6.51
C SER A 70 13.17 1.56 7.79
N PRO A 71 12.82 0.64 8.70
CA PRO A 71 13.19 -0.78 8.73
C PRO A 71 12.18 -1.71 8.04
N GLY A 72 11.40 -1.20 7.09
CA GLY A 72 10.28 -1.92 6.48
C GLY A 72 9.07 -2.00 7.41
N LEU A 73 8.36 -3.12 7.35
CA LEU A 73 7.10 -3.42 8.04
C LEU A 73 6.00 -2.38 7.81
N PHE A 74 5.86 -1.90 6.58
CA PHE A 74 4.76 -0.99 6.24
C PHE A 74 3.43 -1.76 6.18
N GLN A 75 2.69 -1.70 7.29
CA GLN A 75 1.41 -2.39 7.45
C GLN A 75 0.25 -1.52 6.95
N PHE A 76 -0.56 -2.09 6.04
CA PHE A 76 -1.83 -1.54 5.59
C PHE A 76 -2.94 -2.52 5.95
N ILE A 77 -3.72 -2.17 6.97
CA ILE A 77 -4.81 -3.00 7.49
C ILE A 77 -6.13 -2.28 7.21
N GLY A 78 -6.98 -2.89 6.38
CA GLY A 78 -8.16 -2.21 5.88
C GLY A 78 -7.82 -1.03 4.97
N GLY A 79 -8.84 -0.28 4.55
CA GLY A 79 -8.64 0.92 3.73
C GLY A 79 -8.24 0.67 2.28
N LYS A 80 -7.80 1.74 1.62
CA LYS A 80 -7.34 1.77 0.23
C LYS A 80 -6.31 2.89 0.10
N VAL A 81 -5.03 2.55 0.16
CA VAL A 81 -3.92 3.49 -0.04
C VAL A 81 -3.08 3.05 -1.23
N LEU A 82 -2.71 3.98 -2.09
CA LEU A 82 -1.69 3.75 -3.11
C LEU A 82 -0.35 4.24 -2.56
N LEU A 83 0.57 3.32 -2.27
CA LEU A 83 1.98 3.65 -2.03
C LEU A 83 2.72 3.49 -3.36
N GLN A 84 3.23 4.58 -3.92
CA GLN A 84 3.79 4.59 -5.26
C GLN A 84 5.15 5.29 -5.29
N SER A 85 6.13 4.65 -5.92
CA SER A 85 7.40 5.31 -6.21
C SER A 85 7.31 6.25 -7.39
N VAL A 86 8.15 7.29 -7.41
CA VAL A 86 8.21 8.24 -8.53
C VAL A 86 8.97 7.64 -9.72
N ASN A 87 10.10 6.97 -9.46
CA ASN A 87 11.06 6.57 -10.50
C ASN A 87 11.31 5.06 -10.57
N GLY A 88 10.44 4.24 -9.97
CA GLY A 88 10.48 2.79 -10.11
C GLY A 88 11.35 2.05 -9.10
N PRO A 89 11.31 0.70 -9.15
CA PRO A 89 11.91 -0.17 -8.15
C PRO A 89 13.45 -0.11 -8.12
N GLU A 90 14.09 0.31 -9.21
CA GLU A 90 15.55 0.37 -9.36
C GLU A 90 16.22 1.39 -8.43
N VAL A 91 15.45 2.39 -7.98
CA VAL A 91 15.96 3.52 -7.17
C VAL A 91 15.14 3.82 -5.92
N THR A 92 14.03 3.11 -5.71
CA THR A 92 13.18 3.24 -4.52
C THR A 92 13.06 1.88 -3.83
N ILE A 93 13.70 1.77 -2.66
CA ILE A 93 13.93 0.50 -1.96
C ILE A 93 13.21 0.53 -0.61
N ILE A 94 12.49 -0.55 -0.30
CA ILE A 94 12.04 -0.87 1.06
C ILE A 94 12.94 -1.98 1.59
N ASP A 95 13.64 -1.70 2.69
CA ASP A 95 14.61 -2.60 3.29
C ASP A 95 14.10 -3.08 4.66
N GLY A 96 13.84 -4.40 4.75
CA GLY A 96 13.40 -5.06 5.98
C GLY A 96 14.52 -5.33 7.01
N LEU A 97 15.76 -4.93 6.72
CA LEU A 97 16.95 -5.02 7.56
C LEU A 97 17.22 -6.42 8.15
N GLY A 98 16.84 -7.47 7.44
CA GLY A 98 17.03 -8.86 7.84
C GLY A 98 16.19 -9.29 9.05
N SER A 99 15.21 -8.48 9.48
CA SER A 99 14.40 -8.78 10.68
C SER A 99 12.90 -8.55 10.51
N ASN A 100 12.50 -7.63 9.64
CA ASN A 100 11.11 -7.28 9.39
C ASN A 100 10.64 -7.76 8.03
N ARG A 101 9.34 -7.96 7.87
CA ARG A 101 8.76 -7.99 6.53
C ARG A 101 8.98 -6.64 5.84
N CYS A 102 9.06 -6.56 4.51
CA CYS A 102 9.06 -5.25 3.86
C CYS A 102 7.67 -4.59 3.94
N VAL A 103 6.62 -5.31 3.51
CA VAL A 103 5.23 -4.83 3.52
C VAL A 103 4.25 -5.90 3.98
N GLN A 104 3.15 -5.46 4.59
CA GLN A 104 2.05 -6.33 4.98
C GLN A 104 0.70 -5.69 4.62
N LEU A 105 -0.07 -6.40 3.79
CA LEU A 105 -1.39 -5.98 3.31
C LEU A 105 -2.43 -6.93 3.89
N GLU A 106 -3.34 -6.45 4.73
CA GLU A 106 -4.38 -7.29 5.33
C GLU A 106 -5.77 -6.67 5.15
N ARG A 107 -6.66 -7.40 4.50
CA ARG A 107 -8.06 -6.99 4.25
C ARG A 107 -8.16 -5.58 3.65
N THR A 108 -7.22 -5.23 2.79
CA THR A 108 -7.04 -3.87 2.26
C THR A 108 -7.13 -3.85 0.74
N TYR A 109 -7.57 -2.75 0.16
CA TYR A 109 -7.43 -2.49 -1.28
C TYR A 109 -6.17 -1.69 -1.61
N SER A 110 -5.21 -1.66 -0.69
CA SER A 110 -3.97 -0.92 -0.88
C SER A 110 -3.07 -1.56 -1.92
N VAL A 111 -2.32 -0.71 -2.61
CA VAL A 111 -1.44 -1.07 -3.71
C VAL A 111 -0.04 -0.56 -3.38
N ILE A 112 0.95 -1.45 -3.47
CA ILE A 112 2.37 -1.11 -3.42
C ILE A 112 2.88 -1.16 -4.86
N ASP A 113 3.35 -0.02 -5.38
CA ASP A 113 3.67 0.18 -6.80
C ASP A 113 5.07 0.74 -6.99
N GLY A 114 5.96 -0.01 -7.64
CA GLY A 114 7.25 0.52 -8.08
C GLY A 114 8.38 0.45 -7.06
N PHE A 115 8.43 -0.56 -6.18
CA PHE A 115 9.47 -0.66 -5.14
C PHE A 115 10.34 -1.90 -5.29
N THR A 116 11.63 -1.79 -4.94
CA THR A 116 12.38 -2.99 -4.54
C THR A 116 12.01 -3.34 -3.10
N LEU A 117 11.58 -4.58 -2.84
CA LEU A 117 11.38 -5.15 -1.52
C LEU A 117 12.53 -6.10 -1.23
N THR A 118 13.40 -5.75 -0.29
CA THR A 118 14.63 -6.52 -0.02
C THR A 118 14.98 -6.65 1.45
N ASN A 119 15.83 -7.63 1.76
CA ASN A 119 16.29 -7.98 3.11
C ASN A 119 15.12 -8.16 4.09
N GLY A 120 13.95 -8.53 3.59
CA GLY A 120 12.79 -8.80 4.43
C GLY A 120 12.94 -10.16 5.11
N ALA A 121 12.79 -10.21 6.43
CA ALA A 121 12.84 -11.46 7.18
C ALA A 121 11.65 -11.64 8.12
N THR A 122 11.21 -12.89 8.29
CA THR A 122 10.21 -13.24 9.31
C THR A 122 10.34 -14.70 9.74
N ILE A 123 9.88 -15.02 10.94
CA ILE A 123 9.72 -16.41 11.40
C ILE A 123 8.42 -17.06 10.91
N THR A 124 7.54 -16.29 10.27
CA THR A 124 6.26 -16.79 9.76
C THR A 124 6.28 -16.84 8.24
N ARG A 125 5.53 -15.98 7.55
CA ARG A 125 5.30 -16.05 6.11
C ARG A 125 5.49 -14.70 5.40
N GLY A 126 6.05 -14.67 4.20
CA GLY A 126 6.15 -13.47 3.36
C GLY A 126 7.17 -12.45 3.86
N GLY A 127 8.46 -12.78 3.79
CA GLY A 127 9.55 -11.87 4.19
C GLY A 127 9.56 -10.58 3.38
N GLY A 128 9.36 -10.63 2.07
CA GLY A 128 9.19 -9.42 1.26
C GLY A 128 7.79 -8.84 1.46
N ALA A 129 6.77 -9.57 1.02
CA ALA A 129 5.37 -9.15 1.18
C ALA A 129 4.52 -10.27 1.78
N PHE A 130 3.66 -9.90 2.73
CA PHE A 130 2.57 -10.75 3.19
C PHE A 130 1.24 -10.11 2.82
N ILE A 131 0.44 -10.81 2.02
CA ILE A 131 -0.88 -10.34 1.58
C ILE A 131 -1.94 -11.30 2.10
N LYS A 132 -2.86 -10.79 2.91
CA LYS A 132 -3.97 -11.55 3.47
C LYS A 132 -5.30 -10.99 2.99
N ASP A 133 -6.08 -11.86 2.35
CA ASP A 133 -7.37 -11.62 1.72
C ASP A 133 -7.33 -10.68 0.51
N ARG A 134 -6.89 -9.42 0.67
CA ARG A 134 -6.84 -8.40 -0.38
C ARG A 134 -5.58 -7.53 -0.26
N GLY A 135 -5.13 -7.01 -1.40
CA GLY A 135 -3.98 -6.13 -1.53
C GLY A 135 -3.26 -6.41 -2.84
N MET A 136 -2.46 -5.46 -3.31
CA MET A 136 -1.69 -5.62 -4.54
C MET A 136 -0.26 -5.16 -4.35
N VAL A 137 0.68 -5.96 -4.85
CA VAL A 137 2.08 -5.56 -5.03
C VAL A 137 2.36 -5.65 -6.53
N LYS A 138 2.70 -4.54 -7.18
CA LYS A 138 2.91 -4.51 -8.63
C LYS A 138 4.11 -3.66 -9.01
N ASN A 139 4.71 -3.97 -10.17
CA ASN A 139 5.90 -3.27 -10.67
C ASN A 139 7.04 -3.24 -9.64
N CYS A 140 7.15 -4.29 -8.83
CA CYS A 140 8.12 -4.37 -7.73
C CYS A 140 9.20 -5.40 -8.05
N ILE A 141 10.43 -5.15 -7.59
CA ILE A 141 11.48 -6.16 -7.55
C ILE A 141 11.45 -6.79 -6.16
N ILE A 142 11.29 -8.11 -6.07
CA ILE A 142 11.24 -8.83 -4.78
C ILE A 142 12.47 -9.73 -4.71
N VAL A 143 13.45 -9.37 -3.89
CA VAL A 143 14.78 -10.00 -3.89
C VAL A 143 15.37 -10.10 -2.48
N ASP A 144 16.12 -11.15 -2.19
CA ASP A 144 16.82 -11.35 -0.90
C ASP A 144 15.92 -11.30 0.34
N ASN A 145 14.74 -11.90 0.24
CA ASN A 145 13.79 -12.00 1.35
C ASN A 145 13.66 -13.43 1.86
N ILE A 146 13.59 -13.60 3.18
CA ILE A 146 13.61 -14.89 3.86
C ILE A 146 12.39 -15.04 4.78
N ALA A 147 11.72 -16.19 4.69
CA ALA A 147 10.74 -16.63 5.68
C ALA A 147 11.27 -17.93 6.27
N LYS A 148 11.58 -17.94 7.58
CA LYS A 148 12.19 -19.10 8.23
C LYS A 148 11.21 -20.26 8.43
N GLY A 149 9.90 -19.99 8.33
CA GLY A 149 8.84 -20.95 8.63
C GLY A 149 8.78 -21.31 10.11
N MET A 150 7.60 -21.72 10.58
CA MET A 150 7.51 -22.58 11.76
C MET A 150 7.84 -24.01 11.28
N GLN A 151 8.47 -24.83 12.12
CA GLN A 151 9.01 -26.17 11.76
C GLN A 151 8.02 -27.11 11.05
N ASP A 152 6.72 -26.81 11.07
CA ASP A 152 5.67 -27.70 10.61
C ASP A 152 4.78 -27.08 9.49
N GLU A 153 5.05 -25.85 9.07
CA GLU A 153 4.29 -25.21 7.97
C GLU A 153 5.11 -25.16 6.69
N LEU A 154 4.70 -25.98 5.72
CA LEU A 154 5.18 -25.99 4.34
C LEU A 154 5.19 -24.55 3.77
N ASP A 155 6.38 -24.09 3.36
CA ASP A 155 6.64 -22.95 2.49
C ASP A 155 5.98 -21.62 2.86
N GLY A 156 6.54 -20.96 3.88
CA GLY A 156 6.22 -19.57 4.23
C GLY A 156 6.58 -18.51 3.18
N GLY A 157 7.14 -18.87 2.01
CA GLY A 157 7.47 -17.96 0.89
C GLY A 157 8.32 -16.75 1.31
N GLY A 158 9.65 -16.85 1.17
CA GLY A 158 10.55 -15.75 1.55
C GLY A 158 10.23 -14.42 0.84
N GLY A 159 9.98 -14.46 -0.47
CA GLY A 159 9.59 -13.30 -1.27
C GLY A 159 8.19 -12.81 -0.96
N VAL A 160 7.15 -13.53 -1.41
CA VAL A 160 5.75 -13.16 -1.18
C VAL A 160 4.97 -14.35 -0.66
N HIS A 161 4.07 -14.09 0.29
CA HIS A 161 3.07 -15.05 0.71
C HIS A 161 1.66 -14.48 0.57
N LEU A 162 0.80 -15.21 -0.14
CA LEU A 162 -0.62 -14.90 -0.30
C LEU A 162 -1.44 -15.84 0.59
N GLN A 163 -2.19 -15.29 1.54
CA GLN A 163 -3.09 -16.04 2.40
C GLN A 163 -4.55 -15.64 2.16
N TYR A 164 -5.43 -16.63 2.07
CA TYR A 164 -6.86 -16.44 1.94
C TYR A 164 -7.60 -17.05 3.12
N THR A 165 -8.45 -16.26 3.76
CA THR A 165 -9.46 -16.78 4.68
C THR A 165 -10.70 -17.17 3.84
N SER A 166 -11.17 -18.42 3.95
CA SER A 166 -12.33 -18.89 3.18
C SER A 166 -13.56 -18.00 3.42
N GLY A 167 -14.08 -17.38 2.35
CA GLY A 167 -15.27 -16.52 2.37
C GLY A 167 -15.12 -15.22 1.57
N SER A 168 -15.32 -15.27 0.25
CA SER A 168 -15.76 -14.15 -0.62
C SER A 168 -14.87 -12.90 -0.77
N TYR A 169 -13.54 -12.99 -0.60
CA TYR A 169 -12.64 -11.89 -0.97
C TYR A 169 -11.95 -12.18 -2.32
N PRO A 170 -12.02 -11.28 -3.34
CA PRO A 170 -11.17 -11.41 -4.52
C PRO A 170 -9.71 -11.40 -4.07
N GLY A 171 -8.91 -12.32 -4.60
CA GLY A 171 -7.60 -12.61 -4.05
C GLY A 171 -6.57 -11.47 -4.16
N GLY A 172 -5.50 -11.56 -3.38
CA GLY A 172 -4.33 -10.70 -3.50
C GLY A 172 -3.57 -11.00 -4.79
N MET A 173 -2.98 -9.98 -5.40
CA MET A 173 -2.29 -10.12 -6.68
C MET A 173 -0.86 -9.59 -6.60
N VAL A 174 0.05 -10.33 -7.24
CA VAL A 174 1.41 -9.89 -7.55
C VAL A 174 1.54 -9.84 -9.06
N SER A 175 1.98 -8.72 -9.60
CA SER A 175 2.27 -8.59 -11.04
C SER A 175 3.58 -7.84 -11.25
N ASN A 176 4.55 -8.50 -11.87
CA ASN A 176 5.83 -7.91 -12.24
C ASN A 176 5.78 -7.42 -13.69
#